data_AF-A0A2V2NL12-F1
#
_entry.id   AF-A0A2V2NL12-F1
#
_cell.length_a   1.000
_cell.length_b   1.000
_cell.length_c   1.000
_cell.angle_alpha   90.00
_cell.angle_beta   90.00
_cell.angle_gamma   90.00
#
_symmetry.space_group_name_H-M   'P 1'
#
loop_
_entity.id
_entity.type
_entity.pdbx_description
1 polymer ?
#
loop_
_entity_poly.entity_id
_entity_poly.type
_entity_poly.pdbx_seq_one_letter_code
_entity_poly.pdbx_strand_id
1 'polypeptide(L)'
;MKYWQIFSCAFLIFLIGLFPLSFADEIKIHVIDVGSGDAVLLQTDNSDILIDAGSDRNSTALYLTDQNVTDIDLFLVTGYSYDKTGGILEVMNRTSVHEYRDYGQNPSLPAYQRVQSRLLNESILNSKLVPGEKITAGENIFIEVVPVNQTDED
;
A
#
# COMPACT_ATOMS: atom_id res chain seq x y z
N MET A 1 8.00 -14.02 59.37
CA MET A 1 6.83 -13.52 58.61
C MET A 1 7.23 -12.49 57.53
N LYS A 2 8.28 -12.75 56.71
CA LYS A 2 8.75 -11.80 55.66
C LYS A 2 8.71 -12.37 54.22
N TYR A 3 8.52 -13.68 54.05
CA TYR A 3 8.57 -14.33 52.74
C TYR A 3 7.29 -14.17 51.90
N TRP A 4 6.14 -13.87 52.52
CA TRP A 4 4.86 -13.72 51.80
C TRP A 4 4.85 -12.52 50.84
N GLN A 5 5.53 -11.42 51.20
CA GLN A 5 5.62 -10.24 50.33
C GLN A 5 6.45 -10.51 49.05
N ILE A 6 7.46 -11.37 49.14
CA ILE A 6 8.35 -11.72 48.01
C ILE A 6 7.62 -12.66 47.04
N PHE A 7 6.91 -13.68 47.55
CA PHE A 7 6.08 -14.56 46.72
C PHE A 7 4.94 -13.79 46.03
N SER A 8 4.34 -12.81 46.73
CA SER A 8 3.27 -11.97 46.16
C SER A 8 3.75 -11.09 45.00
N CYS A 9 4.98 -10.54 45.06
CA CYS A 9 5.52 -9.72 43.96
C CYS A 9 5.96 -10.58 42.77
N ALA A 10 6.57 -11.74 43.01
CA ALA A 10 6.97 -12.66 41.95
C ALA A 10 5.76 -13.22 41.18
N PHE A 11 4.66 -13.51 41.87
CA PHE A 11 3.40 -13.94 41.24
C PHE A 11 2.75 -12.80 40.43
N LEU A 12 2.82 -11.55 40.90
CA LEU A 12 2.31 -10.38 40.16
C LEU A 12 3.11 -10.10 38.88
N ILE A 13 4.44 -10.24 38.92
CA ILE A 13 5.31 -10.08 37.73
C ILE A 13 5.07 -11.22 36.73
N PHE A 14 4.84 -12.44 37.20
CA PHE A 14 4.45 -13.57 36.35
C PHE A 14 3.06 -13.36 35.70
N LEU A 15 2.11 -12.76 36.43
CA LEU A 15 0.79 -12.37 35.92
C LEU A 15 0.86 -11.24 34.89
N ILE A 16 1.74 -10.26 35.05
CA ILE A 16 1.93 -9.18 34.08
C ILE A 16 2.64 -9.69 32.81
N GLY A 17 3.56 -10.65 32.94
CA GLY A 17 4.21 -11.32 31.80
C GLY A 17 3.31 -12.28 31.00
N LEU A 18 2.10 -12.57 31.48
CA LEU A 18 1.07 -13.38 30.81
C LEU A 18 0.14 -12.57 29.91
N PHE A 19 0.18 -11.23 29.99
CA PHE A 19 -0.55 -10.38 29.07
C PHE A 19 0.33 -10.08 27.85
N PRO A 20 0.02 -10.63 26.66
CA PRO A 20 0.69 -10.19 25.45
C PRO A 20 0.51 -8.68 25.29
N LEU A 21 1.62 -7.97 25.18
CA LEU A 21 1.62 -6.55 24.86
C LEU A 21 1.17 -6.44 23.40
N SER A 22 -0.12 -6.18 23.17
CA SER A 22 -0.62 -5.81 21.85
C SER A 22 -0.30 -4.34 21.67
N PHE A 23 0.67 -4.04 20.81
CA PHE A 23 0.76 -2.71 20.21
C PHE A 23 -0.32 -2.62 19.14
N ALA A 24 -1.01 -1.49 19.08
CA ALA A 24 -1.89 -1.23 17.96
C ALA A 24 -1.00 -0.98 16.72
N ASP A 25 -1.34 -1.62 15.59
CA ASP A 25 -0.68 -1.36 14.30
C ASP A 25 -0.71 0.15 14.04
N GLU A 26 0.45 0.79 13.89
CA GLU A 26 0.52 2.18 13.47
C GLU A 26 0.24 2.25 11.96
N ILE A 27 -0.70 3.12 11.58
CA ILE A 27 -1.02 3.37 10.17
C ILE A 27 -0.62 4.79 9.84
N LYS A 28 0.21 4.95 8.82
CA LYS A 28 0.49 6.25 8.23
C LYS A 28 -0.12 6.31 6.84
N ILE A 29 -0.87 7.38 6.60
CA ILE A 29 -1.46 7.67 5.30
C ILE A 29 -0.85 8.98 4.82
N HIS A 30 -0.12 8.90 3.73
CA HIS A 30 0.56 10.01 3.10
C HIS A 30 -0.20 10.33 1.82
N VAL A 31 -0.92 11.46 1.81
CA VAL A 31 -1.51 12.01 0.59
C VAL A 31 -0.44 12.87 -0.07
N ILE A 32 0.07 12.44 -1.22
CA ILE A 32 1.22 13.05 -1.86
C ILE A 32 0.73 14.20 -2.75
N ASP A 33 1.29 15.39 -2.56
CA ASP A 33 1.00 16.53 -3.44
C ASP A 33 1.67 16.33 -4.81
N VAL A 34 0.89 15.81 -5.75
CA VAL A 34 1.30 15.51 -7.13
C VAL A 34 0.74 16.50 -8.14
N GLY A 35 0.17 17.62 -7.67
CA GLY A 35 -0.54 18.58 -8.50
C GLY A 35 -1.91 18.09 -8.95
N SER A 36 -1.96 17.30 -10.03
CA SER A 36 -3.22 16.76 -10.59
C SER A 36 -3.31 15.25 -10.46
N GLY A 37 -4.49 14.79 -10.04
CA GLY A 37 -4.84 13.39 -9.78
C GLY A 37 -4.43 12.92 -8.39
N ASP A 38 -4.34 11.61 -8.22
CA ASP A 38 -4.17 10.97 -6.91
C ASP A 38 -2.83 10.26 -6.79
N ALA A 39 -2.24 10.30 -5.59
CA ALA A 39 -1.13 9.45 -5.17
C ALA A 39 -1.15 9.32 -3.65
N VAL A 40 -1.31 8.10 -3.14
CA VAL A 40 -1.42 7.83 -1.70
C VAL A 40 -0.48 6.70 -1.32
N LEU A 41 0.41 6.95 -0.37
CA LEU A 41 1.21 5.92 0.29
C LEU A 41 0.56 5.56 1.62
N LEU A 42 0.22 4.30 1.80
CA LEU A 42 -0.20 3.69 3.05
C LEU A 42 0.98 2.89 3.60
N GLN A 43 1.41 3.19 4.82
CA GLN A 43 2.42 2.42 5.53
C GLN A 43 1.83 1.80 6.78
N THR A 44 2.09 0.52 6.96
CA THR A 44 1.85 -0.22 8.19
C THR A 44 3.15 -0.85 8.68
N ASP A 45 3.14 -1.48 9.84
CA ASP A 45 4.33 -2.15 10.38
C ASP A 45 4.89 -3.25 9.47
N ASN A 46 4.07 -3.76 8.55
CA ASN A 46 4.40 -4.91 7.70
C ASN A 46 4.37 -4.60 6.21
N SER A 47 3.88 -3.42 5.78
CA SER A 47 3.68 -3.19 4.37
C SER A 47 3.70 -1.71 3.95
N ASP A 48 4.32 -1.47 2.79
CA ASP A 48 4.23 -0.25 2.01
C ASP A 48 3.33 -0.47 0.79
N ILE A 49 2.19 0.23 0.77
CA ILE A 49 1.16 0.12 -0.26
C ILE A 49 0.99 1.48 -0.94
N LEU A 50 1.16 1.51 -2.26
CA LEU A 50 0.97 2.72 -3.05
C LEU A 50 -0.34 2.65 -3.84
N ILE A 51 -1.11 3.73 -3.86
CA ILE A 51 -2.34 3.88 -4.65
C ILE A 51 -2.16 5.05 -5.61
N ASP A 52 -2.22 4.77 -6.92
CA ASP A 52 -1.95 5.71 -8.02
C ASP A 52 -0.59 6.44 -7.88
N ALA A 53 -0.23 7.30 -8.85
CA ALA A 53 1.04 8.01 -8.86
C ALA A 53 0.99 9.44 -9.39
N GLY A 54 -0.20 10.00 -9.59
CA GLY A 54 -0.37 11.36 -10.08
C GLY A 54 0.00 11.57 -11.55
N SER A 55 -0.28 12.78 -12.03
CA SER A 55 0.10 13.28 -13.36
C SER A 55 1.58 13.62 -13.52
N ASP A 56 2.26 14.08 -12.46
CA ASP A 56 3.66 14.45 -12.55
C ASP A 56 4.54 13.20 -12.55
N ARG A 57 5.53 13.17 -13.44
CA ARG A 57 6.40 12.01 -13.61
C ARG A 57 7.21 11.70 -12.34
N ASN A 58 7.65 12.71 -11.59
CA ASN A 58 8.66 12.54 -10.55
C ASN A 58 8.14 12.75 -9.13
N SER A 59 7.06 13.52 -8.90
CA SER A 59 6.61 13.90 -7.56
C SER A 59 6.47 12.71 -6.61
N THR A 60 5.72 11.68 -7.00
CA THR A 60 5.54 10.46 -6.21
C THR A 60 6.86 9.74 -5.96
N ALA A 61 7.67 9.54 -7.01
CA ALA A 61 8.91 8.79 -6.92
C ALA A 61 9.98 9.50 -6.05
N LEU A 62 10.03 10.82 -6.10
CA LEU A 62 10.90 11.64 -5.25
C LEU A 62 10.42 11.61 -3.79
N TYR A 63 9.12 11.66 -3.56
CA TYR A 63 8.54 11.55 -2.23
C TYR A 63 8.89 10.20 -1.58
N LEU A 64 8.70 9.10 -2.29
CA LEU A 64 9.06 7.75 -1.81
C LEU A 64 10.55 7.66 -1.46
N THR A 65 11.41 8.26 -2.29
CA THR A 65 12.85 8.31 -2.03
C THR A 65 13.16 9.06 -0.72
N ASP A 66 12.51 10.20 -0.48
CA ASP A 66 12.69 11.00 0.75
C ASP A 66 12.18 10.26 2.01
N GLN A 67 11.13 9.46 1.86
CA GLN A 67 10.63 8.59 2.92
C GLN A 67 11.46 7.30 3.11
N ASN A 68 12.52 7.10 2.32
CA ASN A 68 13.33 5.88 2.27
C ASN A 68 12.53 4.60 1.94
N VAL A 69 11.48 4.74 1.14
CA VAL A 69 10.72 3.60 0.61
C VAL A 69 11.45 3.05 -0.61
N THR A 70 12.05 1.87 -0.46
CA THR A 70 12.78 1.17 -1.54
C THR A 70 11.98 0.03 -2.17
N ASP A 71 10.96 -0.44 -1.47
CA ASP A 71 10.15 -1.59 -1.85
C ASP A 71 8.68 -1.23 -1.64
N ILE A 72 7.83 -1.66 -2.57
CA ILE A 72 6.38 -1.49 -2.53
C ILE A 72 5.81 -2.90 -2.60
N ASP A 73 5.17 -3.35 -1.53
CA ASP A 73 4.55 -4.66 -1.49
C ASP A 73 3.39 -4.74 -2.45
N LEU A 74 2.61 -3.66 -2.51
CA LEU A 74 1.41 -3.60 -3.33
C LEU A 74 1.23 -2.22 -3.96
N PHE A 75 1.16 -2.20 -5.28
CA PHE A 75 0.86 -1.00 -6.05
C PHE A 75 -0.54 -1.14 -6.68
N LEU A 76 -1.49 -0.38 -6.16
CA LEU A 76 -2.87 -0.31 -6.63
C LEU A 76 -3.05 0.84 -7.62
N VAL A 77 -3.67 0.58 -8.77
CA VAL A 77 -3.94 1.60 -9.79
C VAL A 77 -5.43 1.62 -10.11
N THR A 78 -6.10 2.73 -9.79
CA THR A 78 -7.57 2.80 -9.83
C THR A 78 -8.10 3.11 -11.23
N GLY A 79 -7.25 3.53 -12.16
CA GLY A 79 -7.63 3.85 -13.53
C GLY A 79 -6.44 4.19 -14.41
N TYR A 80 -6.65 4.22 -15.73
CA TYR A 80 -5.59 4.41 -16.73
C TYR A 80 -5.45 5.85 -17.24
N SER A 81 -6.16 6.79 -16.63
CA SER A 81 -6.04 8.20 -16.98
C SER A 81 -4.65 8.72 -16.62
N TYR A 82 -4.19 9.72 -17.37
CA TYR A 82 -2.82 10.24 -17.22
C TYR A 82 -2.58 10.85 -15.83
N ASP A 83 -3.60 11.45 -15.25
CA ASP A 83 -3.55 12.03 -13.90
C ASP A 83 -3.40 11.00 -12.78
N LYS A 84 -3.59 9.71 -13.07
CA LYS A 84 -3.33 8.62 -12.12
C LYS A 84 -2.04 7.87 -12.41
N THR A 85 -1.65 7.81 -13.69
CA THR A 85 -0.61 6.91 -14.18
C THR A 85 0.71 7.57 -14.56
N GLY A 86 0.77 8.91 -14.58
CA GLY A 86 1.93 9.68 -15.05
C GLY A 86 3.24 9.33 -14.33
N GLY A 87 3.19 9.07 -13.03
CA GLY A 87 4.35 8.72 -12.21
C GLY A 87 4.73 7.23 -12.14
N ILE A 88 3.89 6.30 -12.59
CA ILE A 88 4.04 4.84 -12.31
C ILE A 88 5.41 4.30 -12.74
N LEU A 89 5.84 4.62 -13.96
CA LEU A 89 7.11 4.10 -14.49
C LEU A 89 8.31 4.64 -13.73
N GLU A 90 8.25 5.88 -13.23
CA GLU A 90 9.35 6.45 -12.45
C GLU A 90 9.40 5.83 -11.04
N VAL A 91 8.24 5.55 -10.44
CA VAL A 91 8.15 4.76 -9.20
C VAL A 91 8.81 3.40 -9.39
N MET A 92 8.38 2.62 -10.41
CA MET A 92 8.97 1.31 -10.75
C MET A 92 10.46 1.36 -11.14
N ASN A 93 11.01 2.53 -11.45
CA ASN A 93 12.45 2.68 -11.70
C ASN A 93 13.26 2.84 -10.41
N ARG A 94 12.62 3.28 -9.32
CA ARG A 94 13.29 3.65 -8.06
C ARG A 94 12.94 2.73 -6.91
N THR A 95 11.85 1.97 -7.02
CA THR A 95 11.40 1.01 -6.02
C THR A 95 11.24 -0.37 -6.64
N SER A 96 11.47 -1.42 -5.86
CA SER A 96 11.00 -2.77 -6.20
C SER A 96 9.49 -2.82 -6.00
N VAL A 97 8.74 -3.34 -6.96
CA VAL A 97 7.29 -3.57 -6.81
C VAL A 97 7.03 -5.07 -6.77
N HIS A 98 6.44 -5.56 -5.69
CA HIS A 98 6.20 -7.00 -5.51
C HIS A 98 4.89 -7.46 -6.15
N GLU A 99 3.82 -6.70 -5.94
CA GLU A 99 2.52 -6.94 -6.54
C GLU A 99 1.94 -5.65 -7.13
N TYR A 100 1.36 -5.74 -8.33
CA TYR A 100 0.70 -4.64 -9.01
C TYR A 100 -0.73 -5.03 -9.34
N ARG A 101 -1.72 -4.26 -8.88
CA ARG A 101 -3.12 -4.51 -9.20
C ARG A 101 -3.77 -3.28 -9.79
N ASP A 102 -4.57 -3.49 -10.83
CA ASP A 102 -5.21 -2.36 -11.52
C ASP A 102 -6.65 -2.62 -11.93
N TYR A 103 -7.24 -1.66 -12.65
CA TYR A 103 -8.63 -1.71 -13.12
C TYR A 103 -8.93 -2.90 -14.09
N GLY A 104 -7.92 -3.64 -14.56
CA GLY A 104 -8.10 -4.85 -15.35
C GLY A 104 -8.52 -4.65 -16.82
N GLN A 105 -8.49 -3.42 -17.33
CA GLN A 105 -8.66 -3.17 -18.77
C GLN A 105 -7.30 -3.16 -19.47
N ASN A 106 -7.30 -3.38 -20.79
CA ASN A 106 -6.10 -3.26 -21.59
C ASN A 106 -6.22 -2.10 -22.58
N PRO A 107 -6.09 -0.85 -22.13
CA PRO A 107 -6.18 0.30 -23.01
C PRO A 107 -5.02 0.31 -24.00
N SER A 108 -5.30 0.74 -25.23
CA SER A 108 -4.29 0.97 -26.27
C SER A 108 -3.52 2.29 -26.03
N LEU A 109 -2.94 2.43 -24.84
CA LEU A 109 -2.18 3.60 -24.42
C LEU A 109 -0.68 3.23 -24.34
N PRO A 110 0.21 3.92 -25.08
CA PRO A 110 1.64 3.59 -25.09
C PRO A 110 2.30 3.62 -23.71
N ALA A 111 1.89 4.53 -22.83
CA ALA A 111 2.40 4.61 -21.46
C ALA A 111 2.06 3.34 -20.67
N TYR A 112 0.82 2.87 -20.78
CA TYR A 112 0.37 1.66 -20.10
C TYR A 112 1.01 0.38 -20.70
N GLN A 113 1.21 0.33 -22.01
CA GLN A 113 1.94 -0.79 -22.64
C GLN A 113 3.37 -0.94 -22.09
N ARG A 114 4.03 0.16 -21.70
CA ARG A 114 5.33 0.11 -21.05
C ARG A 114 5.23 -0.46 -19.63
N VAL A 115 4.18 -0.13 -18.88
CA VAL A 115 3.90 -0.75 -17.58
C VAL A 115 3.69 -2.25 -17.75
N GLN A 116 2.83 -2.69 -18.69
CA GLN A 116 2.63 -4.11 -18.97
C GLN A 116 3.92 -4.83 -19.37
N SER A 117 4.73 -4.19 -20.22
CA SER A 117 6.05 -4.73 -20.60
C SER A 117 6.97 -4.89 -19.40
N ARG A 118 6.93 -3.94 -18.46
CA ARG A 118 7.72 -3.99 -17.22
C ARG A 118 7.28 -5.14 -16.33
N LEU A 119 5.97 -5.26 -16.08
CA LEU A 119 5.39 -6.35 -15.29
C LEU A 119 5.78 -7.73 -15.83
N LEU A 120 5.72 -7.90 -17.15
CA LEU A 120 6.10 -9.16 -17.81
C LEU A 120 7.60 -9.42 -17.74
N ASN A 121 8.44 -8.44 -18.07
CA ASN A 121 9.89 -8.61 -18.13
C ASN A 121 10.50 -8.89 -16.76
N GLU A 122 9.94 -8.30 -15.71
CA GLU A 122 10.42 -8.46 -14.34
C GLU A 122 9.66 -9.53 -13.54
N SER A 123 8.67 -10.18 -14.17
CA SER A 123 7.83 -11.20 -13.52
C SER A 123 7.14 -10.68 -12.25
N ILE A 124 6.73 -9.41 -12.25
CA ILE A 124 5.99 -8.79 -11.15
C ILE A 124 4.59 -9.42 -11.08
N LEU A 125 4.17 -9.85 -9.89
CA LEU A 125 2.84 -10.40 -9.69
C LEU A 125 1.80 -9.34 -10.05
N ASN A 126 0.83 -9.71 -10.89
CA ASN A 126 -0.20 -8.77 -11.29
C ASN A 126 -1.58 -9.41 -11.42
N SER A 127 -2.60 -8.66 -11.01
CA SER A 127 -4.00 -9.06 -11.08
C SER A 127 -4.90 -7.84 -11.21
N LYS A 128 -6.19 -8.05 -11.48
CA LYS A 128 -7.18 -6.97 -11.43
C LYS A 128 -7.63 -6.70 -9.99
N LEU A 129 -8.08 -5.49 -9.73
CA LEU A 129 -8.90 -5.12 -8.59
C LEU A 129 -10.27 -5.82 -8.69
N VAL A 130 -10.71 -6.49 -7.62
CA VAL A 130 -11.99 -7.22 -7.59
C VAL A 130 -12.97 -6.51 -6.66
N PRO A 131 -14.10 -5.96 -7.15
CA PRO A 131 -15.09 -5.33 -6.29
C PRO A 131 -15.60 -6.26 -5.18
N GLY A 132 -15.67 -5.74 -3.95
CA GLY A 132 -15.98 -6.47 -2.73
C GLY A 132 -14.79 -7.21 -2.09
N GLU A 133 -13.62 -7.22 -2.73
CA GLU A 133 -12.41 -7.79 -2.15
C GLU A 133 -11.91 -6.94 -0.97
N LYS A 134 -11.43 -7.62 0.07
CA LYS A 134 -10.68 -7.02 1.17
C LYS A 134 -9.23 -7.46 1.07
N ILE A 135 -8.34 -6.51 0.82
CA ILE A 135 -6.91 -6.71 0.74
C ILE A 135 -6.33 -6.41 2.12
N THR A 136 -5.73 -7.41 2.76
CA THR A 136 -5.10 -7.24 4.07
C THR A 136 -3.88 -6.32 3.96
N ALA A 137 -3.82 -5.30 4.82
CA ALA A 137 -2.69 -4.37 4.94
C ALA A 137 -2.05 -4.39 6.34
N GLY A 138 -2.57 -5.21 7.26
CA GLY A 138 -2.11 -5.36 8.65
C GLY A 138 -3.00 -6.35 9.39
N GLU A 139 -2.78 -6.58 10.69
CA GLU A 139 -3.53 -7.59 11.45
C GLU A 139 -5.03 -7.26 11.49
N ASN A 140 -5.35 -5.97 11.61
CA ASN A 140 -6.72 -5.46 11.68
C ASN A 140 -7.01 -4.36 10.65
N ILE A 141 -6.22 -4.32 9.57
CA ILE A 141 -6.25 -3.27 8.56
C ILE A 141 -6.50 -3.92 7.20
N PHE A 142 -7.49 -3.42 6.48
CA PHE A 142 -7.76 -3.86 5.12
C PHE A 142 -8.12 -2.68 4.22
N ILE A 143 -7.76 -2.81 2.95
CA ILE A 143 -8.26 -1.98 1.87
C ILE A 143 -9.44 -2.72 1.24
N GLU A 144 -10.61 -2.11 1.23
CA GLU A 144 -11.78 -2.67 0.56
C GLU A 144 -11.91 -2.08 -0.84
N VAL A 145 -11.96 -2.96 -1.85
CA VAL A 145 -12.20 -2.56 -3.23
C VAL A 145 -13.70 -2.37 -3.40
N VAL A 146 -14.17 -1.12 -3.44
CA VAL A 146 -15.61 -0.82 -3.50
C VAL A 146 -16.06 -0.71 -4.96
N PRO A 147 -17.22 -1.26 -5.34
CA PRO A 147 -17.79 -1.03 -6.66
C PRO A 147 -18.14 0.44 -6.84
N VAL A 148 -17.81 1.00 -8.01
CA VAL A 148 -18.43 2.26 -8.43
C VAL A 148 -19.85 1.90 -8.88
N ASN A 149 -20.88 2.42 -8.22
CA ASN A 149 -22.23 2.45 -8.77
C ASN A 149 -22.20 3.45 -9.95
N GLN A 150 -21.71 3.00 -11.11
CA GLN A 150 -21.91 3.73 -12.34
C GLN A 150 -23.35 3.49 -12.74
N THR A 151 -24.24 4.42 -12.38
CA THR A 151 -25.39 4.67 -13.23
C THR A 151 -24.82 5.07 -14.58
N ASP A 152 -25.13 4.32 -15.63
CA ASP A 152 -24.64 4.52 -17.00
C ASP A 152 -24.96 5.94 -17.53
N GLU A 153 -24.19 6.96 -17.16
CA GLU A 153 -24.22 8.31 -17.75
C GLU A 153 -22.82 8.94 -17.64
N ASP A 154 -22.03 8.80 -18.70
CA ASP A 154 -21.36 9.89 -19.45
C ASP A 154 -20.47 9.34 -20.59
#